data_AF-A0A235CL28-F1
#
_entry.id   AF-A0A235CL28-F1
#
_cell.length_a   1.000
_cell.length_b   1.000
_cell.length_c   1.000
_cell.angle_alpha   90.00
_cell.angle_beta   90.00
_cell.angle_gamma   90.00
#
_symmetry.space_group_name_H-M   'P 1'
#
loop_
_entity.id
_entity.type
_entity.pdbx_description
1 polymer ?
#
loop_
_entity_poly.entity_id
_entity_poly.type
_entity_poly.pdbx_seq_one_letter_code
_entity_poly.pdbx_strand_id
1 'polypeptide(L)'
;MRRQHGFGLIEVMLAFVIVAATAGTLLQLNKTYLEYSRDGRNREVAMRLAESKLDELRRFQHRAGFTAIDSGSDSLSLDGIEYHRNWTVTAYTWNSASSAWNMTSASDKNTAKKQVAVTISWNVQGEPFSFSLNSVISSTIPAIAGPFGSEHDNGFQKSRLKVKHVPGQLTDVIAIDLGDGLKQETSKPVITTANNDPSRVRVTEKTTTYDALNNKVQEQELVTVSCNCKLAENDIADLPAQRTMLGHLSYWKTGSKEEKQRGQPGNNQDPLCNICCKHHFDGGDNDFLHWYDAIKWKNAEGISGPHAHYESSLDTEADSVGAEYLEACRLIRIDGFFKVANDWNLVVLNIFPEGFLEANEETYQTYVRAVVMEYTQAQLQEGGEYHAGSYILSPLLTSFYDYTGQGNDAYITSSESNRLVARGIYVDMLSPDYRESLLSSMESNTGSAVDIKKVPFSDKNISEMVTWYLDGLESDNVLPEKADGESTSVEARILRSNSGLTTNTPISPFEEDNDWITAELTVEMSAAP
;
A
#
# COMPACT_ATOMS: atom_id res chain seq x y z
N MET A 1 -11.24 -50.75 74.54
CA MET A 1 -12.05 -50.56 73.32
C MET A 1 -12.65 -49.16 73.34
N ARG A 2 -12.21 -48.25 72.47
CA ARG A 2 -12.84 -46.94 72.32
C ARG A 2 -14.23 -47.15 71.70
N ARG A 3 -15.29 -46.70 72.38
CA ARG A 3 -16.65 -46.64 71.82
C ARG A 3 -16.63 -45.64 70.65
N GLN A 4 -16.84 -46.14 69.43
CA GLN A 4 -17.20 -45.26 68.31
C GLN A 4 -18.65 -44.81 68.56
N HIS A 5 -18.84 -43.52 68.78
CA HIS A 5 -20.18 -42.91 68.77
C HIS A 5 -20.66 -42.91 67.32
N GLY A 6 -21.58 -43.82 66.99
CA GLY A 6 -22.22 -43.83 65.68
C GLY A 6 -23.01 -42.54 65.47
N PHE A 7 -22.91 -41.96 64.27
CA PHE A 7 -23.66 -40.78 63.86
C PHE A 7 -25.16 -41.02 64.06
N GLY A 8 -25.84 -40.10 64.74
CA GLY A 8 -27.29 -40.14 64.89
C GLY A 8 -27.96 -39.91 63.54
N LEU A 9 -29.00 -40.68 63.22
CA LEU A 9 -29.75 -40.56 61.96
C LEU A 9 -30.26 -39.12 61.71
N ILE A 10 -30.58 -38.38 62.77
CA ILE A 10 -30.98 -36.97 62.73
C ILE A 10 -29.85 -36.06 62.21
N GLU A 11 -28.59 -36.33 62.60
CA GLU A 11 -27.44 -35.52 62.20
C GLU A 11 -27.12 -35.69 60.71
N VAL A 12 -27.24 -36.92 60.20
CA VAL A 12 -27.11 -37.22 58.77
C VAL A 12 -28.23 -36.55 57.96
N MET A 13 -29.48 -36.55 58.46
CA MET A 13 -30.58 -35.85 57.80
C MET A 13 -30.39 -34.33 57.78
N LEU A 14 -29.93 -33.73 58.89
CA LEU A 14 -29.65 -32.31 58.96
C LEU A 14 -28.52 -31.91 58.00
N ALA A 15 -27.44 -32.69 57.96
CA ALA A 15 -26.33 -32.47 57.04
C ALA A 15 -26.78 -32.57 55.57
N PHE A 16 -27.64 -33.53 55.24
CA PHE A 16 -28.18 -33.67 53.89
C PHE A 16 -29.04 -32.46 53.48
N VAL A 17 -29.90 -31.96 54.37
CA VAL A 17 -30.72 -30.76 54.11
C VAL A 17 -29.85 -29.52 53.90
N ILE A 18 -28.80 -29.35 54.72
CA ILE A 18 -27.86 -28.23 54.58
C ILE A 18 -27.11 -28.32 53.25
N VAL A 19 -26.60 -29.50 52.87
CA VAL A 19 -25.91 -29.71 51.59
C VAL A 19 -26.86 -29.45 50.42
N ALA A 20 -28.10 -29.93 50.48
CA ALA A 20 -29.10 -29.69 49.44
C ALA A 20 -29.44 -28.20 49.28
N ALA A 21 -29.61 -27.47 50.39
CA ALA A 21 -29.86 -26.03 50.36
C ALA A 21 -28.64 -25.23 49.84
N THR A 22 -27.43 -25.64 50.24
CA THR A 22 -26.18 -24.99 49.79
C THR A 22 -25.92 -25.26 48.30
N ALA A 23 -26.18 -26.48 47.81
CA ALA A 23 -26.07 -26.82 46.40
C ALA A 23 -27.13 -26.08 45.56
N GLY A 24 -28.36 -25.97 46.04
CA GLY A 24 -29.43 -25.24 45.36
C GLY A 24 -29.10 -23.75 45.18
N THR A 25 -28.58 -23.11 46.22
CA THR A 25 -28.17 -21.70 46.16
C THR A 25 -26.95 -21.49 45.25
N LEU A 26 -25.96 -22.39 45.28
CA LEU A 26 -24.78 -22.32 44.41
C LEU A 26 -25.15 -22.49 42.92
N LEU A 27 -26.07 -23.40 42.60
CA LEU A 27 -26.56 -23.59 41.23
C LEU A 27 -27.28 -22.34 40.70
N GLN A 28 -28.08 -21.68 41.55
CA GLN A 28 -28.75 -20.44 41.18
C GLN A 28 -27.74 -19.31 40.95
N LEU A 29 -26.72 -19.18 41.79
CA LEU A 29 -25.66 -18.19 41.63
C LEU A 29 -24.83 -18.43 40.34
N ASN A 30 -24.48 -19.69 40.05
CA ASN A 30 -23.79 -20.05 38.81
C ASN A 30 -24.63 -19.74 37.57
N LYS A 31 -25.94 -20.01 37.61
CA LYS A 31 -26.86 -19.67 36.52
C LYS A 31 -26.88 -18.15 36.28
N THR A 32 -27.06 -17.37 37.33
CA THR A 32 -27.07 -15.90 37.25
C THR A 32 -25.75 -15.35 36.74
N TYR A 33 -24.61 -15.90 37.18
CA TYR A 33 -23.29 -15.49 36.70
C TYR A 33 -23.12 -15.76 35.19
N LEU A 34 -23.57 -16.90 34.70
CA LEU A 34 -23.53 -17.23 33.27
C LEU A 34 -24.45 -16.31 32.44
N GLU A 35 -25.62 -15.96 32.96
CA GLU A 35 -26.55 -15.01 32.33
C GLU A 35 -25.92 -13.61 32.21
N TYR A 36 -25.30 -13.12 33.29
CA TYR A 36 -24.58 -11.83 33.28
C TYR A 36 -23.38 -11.83 32.33
N SER A 37 -22.61 -12.93 32.29
CA SER A 37 -21.47 -13.07 31.37
C SER A 37 -21.94 -13.03 29.90
N ARG A 38 -23.03 -13.74 29.59
CA ARG A 38 -23.64 -13.72 28.24
C ARG A 38 -24.17 -12.32 27.87
N ASP A 39 -24.87 -11.65 28.78
CA ASP A 39 -25.38 -10.28 28.53
C ASP A 39 -24.22 -9.28 28.32
N GLY A 40 -23.18 -9.37 29.16
CA GLY A 40 -21.96 -8.56 29.01
C GLY A 40 -21.32 -8.73 27.63
N ARG A 41 -21.19 -9.97 27.16
CA ARG A 41 -20.67 -10.28 25.83
C ARG A 41 -21.53 -9.69 24.71
N ASN A 42 -22.85 -9.82 24.79
CA ASN A 42 -23.75 -9.30 23.75
C ASN A 42 -23.71 -7.77 23.68
N ARG A 43 -23.60 -7.10 24.83
CA ARG A 43 -23.41 -5.65 24.89
C ARG A 43 -22.08 -5.21 24.29
N GLU A 44 -21.00 -5.94 24.56
CA GLU A 44 -19.70 -5.67 23.95
C GLU A 44 -19.76 -5.81 22.42
N VAL A 45 -20.38 -6.87 21.92
CA VAL A 45 -20.59 -7.07 20.48
C VAL A 45 -21.41 -5.92 19.88
N ALA A 46 -22.52 -5.54 20.52
CA ALA A 46 -23.34 -4.41 20.08
C ALA A 46 -22.54 -3.09 20.04
N MET A 47 -21.72 -2.82 21.06
CA MET A 47 -20.84 -1.64 21.07
C MET A 47 -19.87 -1.64 19.89
N ARG A 48 -19.15 -2.77 19.67
CA ARG A 48 -18.21 -2.90 18.54
C ARG A 48 -18.91 -2.78 17.19
N LEU A 49 -20.14 -3.29 17.04
CA LEU A 49 -20.93 -3.15 15.82
C LEU A 49 -21.35 -1.69 15.57
N ALA A 50 -21.70 -0.95 16.63
CA ALA A 50 -22.01 0.47 16.53
C ALA A 50 -20.79 1.31 16.13
N GLU A 51 -19.64 1.05 16.77
CA GLU A 51 -18.35 1.69 16.44
C GLU A 51 -17.95 1.39 15.00
N SER A 52 -17.99 0.12 14.59
CA SER A 52 -17.66 -0.32 13.23
C SER A 52 -18.52 0.38 12.17
N LYS A 53 -19.84 0.48 12.38
CA LYS A 53 -20.73 1.19 11.45
C LYS A 53 -20.45 2.70 11.46
N LEU A 54 -20.17 3.30 12.61
CA LEU A 54 -19.84 4.72 12.68
C LEU A 54 -18.53 5.03 11.93
N ASP A 55 -17.53 4.16 12.03
CA ASP A 55 -16.26 4.31 11.32
C ASP A 55 -16.41 4.08 9.81
N GLU A 56 -17.29 3.15 9.39
CA GLU A 56 -17.70 3.00 7.99
C GLU A 56 -18.28 4.31 7.44
N LEU A 57 -19.19 4.95 8.16
CA LEU A 57 -19.80 6.22 7.73
C LEU A 57 -18.80 7.40 7.73
N ARG A 58 -17.77 7.35 8.57
CA ARG A 58 -16.69 8.36 8.58
C ARG A 58 -15.70 8.15 7.44
N ARG A 59 -15.66 6.98 6.82
CA ARG A 59 -14.73 6.65 5.75
C ARG A 59 -15.24 7.18 4.41
N PHE A 60 -14.93 8.44 4.11
CA PHE A 60 -15.13 9.02 2.79
C PHE A 60 -13.86 9.70 2.29
N GLN A 61 -13.66 9.61 0.98
CA GLN A 61 -12.47 10.11 0.29
C GLN A 61 -12.71 11.45 -0.41
N HIS A 62 -13.96 11.75 -0.78
CA HIS A 62 -14.30 12.96 -1.52
C HIS A 62 -15.60 13.57 -0.98
N ARG A 63 -15.89 14.82 -1.35
CA ARG A 63 -17.13 15.51 -0.96
C ARG A 63 -18.38 14.73 -1.38
N ALA A 64 -18.35 14.07 -2.54
CA ALA A 64 -19.45 13.24 -3.02
C ALA A 64 -19.76 12.07 -2.07
N GLY A 65 -18.72 11.40 -1.56
CA GLY A 65 -18.88 10.33 -0.55
C GLY A 65 -19.48 10.86 0.75
N PHE A 66 -19.02 12.02 1.21
CA PHE A 66 -19.64 12.68 2.37
C PHE A 66 -21.12 13.00 2.12
N THR A 67 -21.48 13.55 0.95
CA THR A 67 -22.88 13.85 0.61
C THR A 67 -23.73 12.58 0.50
N ALA A 68 -23.15 11.46 0.09
CA ALA A 68 -23.85 10.17 -0.04
C ALA A 68 -24.18 9.49 1.30
N ILE A 69 -23.56 9.91 2.42
CA ILE A 69 -23.90 9.39 3.75
C ILE A 69 -25.38 9.68 4.06
N ASP A 70 -26.19 8.64 4.18
CA ASP A 70 -27.62 8.74 4.47
C ASP A 70 -28.05 7.72 5.55
N SER A 71 -29.26 7.89 6.08
CA SER A 71 -29.88 6.98 7.04
C SER A 71 -30.12 5.61 6.41
N GLY A 72 -30.07 4.56 7.23
CA GLY A 72 -30.25 3.20 6.74
C GLY A 72 -30.26 2.16 7.86
N SER A 73 -30.44 0.91 7.47
CA SER A 73 -30.47 -0.22 8.39
C SER A 73 -29.98 -1.50 7.74
N ASP A 74 -29.37 -2.39 8.53
CA ASP A 74 -28.98 -3.73 8.14
C ASP A 74 -29.07 -4.71 9.33
N SER A 75 -28.69 -5.98 9.14
CA SER A 75 -28.69 -6.99 10.20
C SER A 75 -27.54 -7.97 10.04
N LEU A 76 -26.98 -8.44 11.16
CA LEU A 76 -25.88 -9.39 11.20
C LEU A 76 -26.18 -10.49 12.22
N SER A 77 -25.90 -11.74 11.84
CA SER A 77 -25.97 -12.88 12.75
C SER A 77 -24.58 -13.23 13.27
N LEU A 78 -24.39 -13.17 14.58
CA LEU A 78 -23.15 -13.54 15.26
C LEU A 78 -23.48 -14.49 16.41
N ASP A 79 -22.87 -15.68 16.40
CA ASP A 79 -23.09 -16.74 17.39
C ASP A 79 -24.57 -17.09 17.61
N GLY A 80 -25.37 -17.06 16.54
CA GLY A 80 -26.81 -17.37 16.59
C GLY A 80 -27.69 -16.25 17.18
N ILE A 81 -27.14 -15.06 17.42
CA ILE A 81 -27.90 -13.86 17.80
C ILE A 81 -27.93 -12.91 16.60
N GLU A 82 -29.13 -12.47 16.24
CA GLU A 82 -29.35 -11.45 15.23
C GLU A 82 -29.27 -10.05 15.86
N TYR A 83 -28.35 -9.24 15.35
CA TYR A 83 -28.19 -7.83 15.69
C TYR A 83 -28.70 -6.99 14.53
N HIS A 84 -29.72 -6.18 14.76
CA HIS A 84 -30.21 -5.20 13.79
C HIS A 84 -29.50 -3.87 14.04
N ARG A 85 -28.88 -3.31 13.01
CA ARG A 85 -28.24 -1.99 13.07
C ARG A 85 -29.11 -1.00 12.32
N ASN A 86 -29.43 0.11 12.95
CA ASN A 86 -30.15 1.23 12.35
C ASN A 86 -29.35 2.50 12.59
N TRP A 87 -29.10 3.30 11.56
CA TRP A 87 -28.43 4.59 11.70
C TRP A 87 -29.28 5.70 11.09
N THR A 88 -29.35 6.81 11.82
CA THR A 88 -30.06 8.02 11.37
C THR A 88 -29.05 9.12 11.13
N VAL A 89 -29.24 9.87 10.04
CA VAL A 89 -28.35 10.94 9.60
C VAL A 89 -29.13 12.23 9.49
N THR A 90 -28.71 13.26 10.24
CA THR A 90 -29.25 14.62 10.14
C THR A 90 -28.15 15.57 9.67
N ALA A 91 -28.39 16.25 8.55
CA ALA A 91 -27.40 17.13 7.94
C ALA A 91 -27.58 18.59 8.34
N TYR A 92 -26.47 19.32 8.44
CA TYR A 92 -26.46 20.72 8.83
C TYR A 92 -25.52 21.56 7.97
N THR A 93 -25.93 22.79 7.72
CA THR A 93 -25.11 23.86 7.14
C THR A 93 -24.88 24.98 8.17
N TRP A 94 -23.77 25.70 8.04
CA TRP A 94 -23.47 26.85 8.89
C TRP A 94 -24.08 28.12 8.29
N ASN A 95 -24.95 28.79 9.03
CA ASN A 95 -25.46 30.11 8.66
C ASN A 95 -24.60 31.18 9.33
N SER A 96 -23.76 31.85 8.55
CA SER A 96 -22.87 32.91 9.04
C SER A 96 -23.60 34.16 9.53
N ALA A 97 -24.78 34.47 8.95
CA ALA A 97 -25.56 35.64 9.34
C ALA A 97 -26.20 35.47 10.73
N SER A 98 -26.63 34.25 11.08
CA SER A 98 -27.21 33.94 12.38
C SER A 98 -26.24 33.27 13.35
N SER A 99 -25.00 33.01 12.94
CA SER A 99 -24.01 32.23 13.70
C SER A 99 -24.59 30.93 14.28
N ALA A 100 -25.37 30.20 13.48
CA ALA A 100 -26.11 29.02 13.93
C ALA A 100 -26.08 27.89 12.90
N TRP A 101 -26.21 26.65 13.38
CA TRP A 101 -26.38 25.47 12.55
C TRP A 101 -27.83 25.31 12.15
N ASN A 102 -28.09 25.28 10.84
CA ASN A 102 -29.42 25.02 10.30
C ASN A 102 -29.46 23.62 9.70
N MET A 103 -30.56 22.88 9.93
CA MET A 103 -30.79 21.61 9.24
C MET A 103 -30.86 21.86 7.74
N THR A 104 -30.27 20.95 6.97
CA THR A 104 -30.32 20.93 5.51
C THR A 104 -30.49 19.50 5.01
N SER A 105 -30.66 19.33 3.70
CA SER A 105 -30.66 18.01 3.06
C SER A 105 -29.29 17.35 3.17
N ALA A 106 -29.24 16.04 3.37
CA ALA A 106 -28.00 15.26 3.39
C ALA A 106 -27.19 15.36 2.07
N SER A 107 -27.88 15.64 0.96
CA SER A 107 -27.30 15.81 -0.37
C SER A 107 -26.94 17.27 -0.72
N ASP A 108 -27.20 18.24 0.17
CA ASP A 108 -26.85 19.64 -0.09
C ASP A 108 -25.32 19.82 -0.15
N LYS A 109 -24.84 20.45 -1.23
CA LYS A 109 -23.43 20.77 -1.46
C LYS A 109 -22.86 21.70 -0.39
N ASN A 110 -23.69 22.41 0.36
CA ASN A 110 -23.28 23.28 1.47
C ASN A 110 -23.34 22.58 2.84
N THR A 111 -23.71 21.29 2.91
CA THR A 111 -23.67 20.53 4.16
C THR A 111 -22.24 20.53 4.71
N ALA A 112 -22.08 21.06 5.92
CA ALA A 112 -20.77 21.17 6.59
C ALA A 112 -20.60 20.12 7.69
N LYS A 113 -21.69 19.58 8.25
CA LYS A 113 -21.64 18.43 9.16
C LYS A 113 -22.89 17.56 9.05
N LYS A 114 -22.76 16.30 9.47
CA LYS A 114 -23.84 15.33 9.63
C LYS A 114 -23.80 14.78 11.06
N GLN A 115 -24.92 14.81 11.77
CA GLN A 115 -25.07 14.10 13.04
C GLN A 115 -25.59 12.70 12.74
N VAL A 116 -24.93 11.70 13.32
CA VAL A 116 -25.24 10.29 13.12
C VAL A 116 -25.55 9.65 14.46
N ALA A 117 -26.67 8.96 14.54
CA ALA A 117 -27.02 8.10 15.68
C ALA A 117 -27.13 6.65 15.18
N VAL A 118 -26.21 5.79 15.62
CA VAL A 118 -26.20 4.36 15.30
C VAL A 118 -26.80 3.60 16.48
N THR A 119 -27.88 2.88 16.25
CA THR A 119 -28.59 2.07 17.24
C THR A 119 -28.53 0.60 16.83
N ILE A 120 -28.04 -0.23 17.73
CA ILE A 120 -27.97 -1.68 17.59
C ILE A 120 -29.04 -2.28 18.49
N SER A 121 -29.94 -3.10 17.96
CA SER A 121 -30.95 -3.82 18.72
C SER A 121 -30.83 -5.31 18.50
N TRP A 122 -30.98 -6.09 19.57
CA TRP A 122 -30.94 -7.56 19.54
C TRP A 122 -31.91 -8.13 20.55
N ASN A 123 -32.28 -9.40 20.38
CA ASN A 123 -33.17 -10.11 21.29
C ASN A 123 -32.42 -11.26 21.97
N VAL A 124 -32.62 -11.41 23.28
CA VAL A 124 -32.12 -12.56 24.04
C VAL A 124 -33.30 -13.24 24.70
N GLN A 125 -33.64 -14.47 24.26
CA GLN A 125 -34.76 -15.25 24.83
C GLN A 125 -36.11 -14.51 24.82
N GLY A 126 -36.32 -13.64 23.81
CA GLY A 126 -37.55 -12.85 23.66
C GLY A 126 -37.51 -11.46 24.30
N GLU A 127 -36.46 -11.14 25.08
CA GLU A 127 -36.28 -9.82 25.66
C GLU A 127 -35.51 -8.90 24.71
N PRO A 128 -36.04 -7.70 24.40
CA PRO A 128 -35.38 -6.75 23.50
C PRO A 128 -34.35 -5.90 24.23
N PHE A 129 -33.18 -5.78 23.61
CA PHE A 129 -32.08 -4.93 24.06
C PHE A 129 -31.68 -3.95 22.97
N SER A 130 -31.13 -2.80 23.36
CA SER A 130 -30.52 -1.87 22.43
C SER A 130 -29.33 -1.12 23.02
N PHE A 131 -28.44 -0.68 22.14
CA PHE A 131 -27.30 0.19 22.41
C PHE A 131 -27.27 1.28 21.35
N SER A 132 -27.00 2.54 21.73
CA SER A 132 -26.94 3.66 20.79
C SER A 132 -25.66 4.47 20.97
N LEU A 133 -25.02 4.79 19.85
CA LEU A 133 -23.81 5.61 19.77
C LEU A 133 -24.07 6.81 18.85
N ASN A 134 -23.83 8.01 19.38
CA ASN A 134 -24.03 9.28 18.66
C ASN A 134 -22.69 9.91 18.29
N SER A 135 -22.61 10.50 17.10
CA SER A 135 -21.42 11.20 16.62
C SER A 135 -21.75 12.31 15.65
N VAL A 136 -20.78 13.18 15.41
CA VAL A 136 -20.80 14.19 14.35
C VAL A 136 -19.72 13.84 13.33
N ILE A 137 -20.07 13.90 12.06
CA ILE A 137 -19.17 13.73 10.92
C ILE A 137 -19.09 15.08 10.21
N SER A 138 -17.89 15.65 10.11
CA SER A 138 -17.62 16.89 9.37
C SER A 138 -17.46 16.60 7.88
N SER A 139 -17.71 17.59 7.01
CA SER A 139 -17.42 17.49 5.57
C SER A 139 -15.92 17.47 5.24
N THR A 140 -15.05 17.62 6.23
CA THR A 140 -13.58 17.54 6.08
C THR A 140 -13.14 16.11 5.83
N ILE A 141 -12.41 15.88 4.74
CA ILE A 141 -11.87 14.55 4.38
C ILE A 141 -10.88 14.10 5.46
N PRO A 142 -11.16 13.02 6.22
CA PRO A 142 -10.34 12.62 7.37
C PRO A 142 -8.88 12.34 7.00
N ALA A 143 -8.64 11.77 5.81
CA ALA A 143 -7.31 11.46 5.29
C ALA A 143 -6.41 12.72 5.12
N ILE A 144 -7.02 13.89 4.91
CA ILE A 144 -6.30 15.16 4.69
C ILE A 144 -6.37 16.03 5.94
N ALA A 145 -7.49 16.00 6.66
CA ALA A 145 -7.75 16.88 7.79
C ALA A 145 -7.30 16.32 9.15
N GLY A 146 -7.10 15.00 9.23
CA GLY A 146 -6.98 14.29 10.49
C GLY A 146 -8.32 14.28 11.27
N PRO A 147 -8.37 13.58 12.42
CA PRO A 147 -9.60 13.41 13.21
C PRO A 147 -10.09 14.71 13.87
N PHE A 148 -9.28 15.77 13.87
CA PHE A 148 -9.58 17.05 14.54
C PHE A 148 -9.87 18.21 13.57
N GLY A 149 -9.84 17.97 12.25
CA GLY A 149 -10.12 18.99 11.25
C GLY A 149 -8.90 19.81 10.79
N SER A 150 -9.12 20.66 9.78
CA SER A 150 -8.15 21.66 9.32
C SER A 150 -8.20 22.93 10.17
N GLU A 151 -7.09 23.66 10.24
CA GLU A 151 -7.04 25.02 10.77
C GLU A 151 -8.08 25.88 10.02
N HIS A 152 -9.14 26.28 10.71
CA HIS A 152 -9.98 27.41 10.32
C HIS A 152 -9.99 28.40 11.48
N ASP A 153 -9.90 29.67 11.11
CA ASP A 153 -9.30 30.78 11.86
C ASP A 153 -10.11 31.29 13.07
N ASN A 154 -11.03 30.51 13.65
CA ASN A 154 -11.82 30.97 14.78
C ASN A 154 -12.22 29.84 15.75
N GLY A 155 -11.48 29.77 16.87
CA GLY A 155 -11.92 29.11 18.10
C GLY A 155 -11.59 27.62 18.20
N PHE A 156 -10.60 27.29 19.02
CA PHE A 156 -9.98 25.97 19.25
C PHE A 156 -8.91 25.55 18.21
N GLN A 157 -7.71 26.11 18.38
CA GLN A 157 -6.47 25.59 17.81
C GLN A 157 -6.17 24.19 18.38
N LYS A 158 -6.79 23.15 17.82
CA LYS A 158 -6.28 21.79 17.97
C LYS A 158 -5.31 21.56 16.82
N SER A 159 -4.07 22.03 17.01
CA SER A 159 -2.96 21.75 16.11
C SER A 159 -2.93 20.25 15.83
N ARG A 160 -2.83 19.87 14.56
CA ARG A 160 -2.52 18.48 14.19
C ARG A 160 -1.24 18.07 14.92
N LEU A 161 -1.18 16.81 15.35
CA LEU A 161 0.10 16.24 15.77
C LEU A 161 0.98 16.18 14.53
N LYS A 162 1.97 17.06 14.46
CA LYS A 162 2.93 17.10 13.36
C LYS A 162 4.01 16.06 13.65
N VAL A 163 4.04 15.00 12.86
CA VAL A 163 5.13 14.03 12.90
C VAL A 163 6.27 14.57 12.06
N LYS A 164 7.45 14.74 12.66
CA LYS A 164 8.63 15.20 11.91
C LYS A 164 9.20 14.08 11.06
N HIS A 165 9.60 14.42 9.84
CA HIS A 165 10.54 13.67 9.04
C HIS A 165 11.95 14.13 9.40
N VAL A 166 12.91 13.21 9.31
CA VAL A 166 14.33 13.55 9.34
C VAL A 166 14.81 13.27 7.91
N PRO A 167 14.90 14.30 7.06
CA PRO A 167 15.44 14.16 5.71
C PRO A 167 16.77 13.41 5.71
N GLY A 168 16.95 12.55 4.71
CA GLY A 168 18.12 11.69 4.58
C GLY A 168 19.44 12.40 4.85
N GLN A 169 20.23 11.83 5.76
CA GLN A 169 21.60 12.21 6.13
C GLN A 169 22.65 11.33 5.40
N LEU A 170 22.23 10.55 4.39
CA LEU A 170 23.05 9.55 3.69
C LEU A 170 22.98 9.79 2.18
N THR A 171 24.10 9.61 1.48
CA THR A 171 24.23 9.70 0.01
C THR A 171 23.29 8.75 -0.76
N ASP A 172 22.71 7.75 -0.07
CA ASP A 172 21.79 6.77 -0.65
C ASP A 172 20.34 7.25 -0.83
N VAL A 173 19.92 8.32 -0.15
CA VAL A 173 18.54 8.83 -0.20
C VAL A 173 18.53 10.26 -0.72
N ILE A 174 17.82 10.50 -1.83
CA ILE A 174 17.74 11.80 -2.49
C ILE A 174 16.35 12.39 -2.29
N ALA A 175 16.30 13.67 -1.92
CA ALA A 175 15.06 14.41 -1.80
C ALA A 175 14.65 15.00 -3.16
N ILE A 176 13.50 14.59 -3.69
CA ILE A 176 12.94 15.15 -4.91
C ILE A 176 11.99 16.29 -4.54
N ASP A 177 12.24 17.48 -5.07
CA ASP A 177 11.34 18.63 -4.94
C ASP A 177 10.05 18.40 -5.76
N LEU A 178 8.92 18.44 -5.06
CA LEU A 178 7.59 18.26 -5.65
C LEU A 178 6.92 19.60 -6.00
N GLY A 179 7.54 20.74 -5.68
CA GLY A 179 6.92 22.05 -5.74
C GLY A 179 6.12 22.39 -4.47
N ASP A 180 5.66 23.65 -4.36
CA ASP A 180 4.88 24.16 -3.23
C ASP A 180 5.52 23.95 -1.84
N GLY A 181 6.85 23.86 -1.79
CA GLY A 181 7.60 23.61 -0.56
C GLY A 181 7.46 22.17 -0.03
N LEU A 182 7.03 21.22 -0.88
CA LEU A 182 6.99 19.81 -0.58
C LEU A 182 8.20 19.08 -1.17
N LYS A 183 8.76 18.15 -0.41
CA LYS A 183 9.80 17.23 -0.87
C LYS A 183 9.38 15.79 -0.63
N GLN A 184 9.90 14.88 -1.44
CA GLN A 184 9.69 13.44 -1.31
C GLN A 184 11.02 12.70 -1.27
N GLU A 185 11.14 11.73 -0.37
CA GLU A 185 12.28 10.82 -0.28
C GLU A 185 11.80 9.37 -0.27
N THR A 186 12.53 8.49 -0.94
CA THR A 186 12.35 7.04 -0.82
C THR A 186 13.53 6.46 -0.07
N SER A 187 13.27 5.64 0.95
CA SER A 187 14.31 4.95 1.70
C SER A 187 15.07 3.98 0.80
N LYS A 188 16.36 3.75 1.08
CA LYS A 188 17.07 2.59 0.52
C LYS A 188 16.27 1.31 0.83
N PRO A 189 15.98 0.44 -0.16
CA PRO A 189 15.26 -0.79 0.07
C PRO A 189 16.00 -1.70 1.05
N VAL A 190 15.27 -2.29 1.99
CA VAL A 190 15.82 -3.23 2.98
C VAL A 190 15.44 -4.64 2.55
N ILE A 191 16.45 -5.44 2.26
CA ILE A 191 16.31 -6.84 1.86
C ILE A 191 16.39 -7.73 3.10
N THR A 192 15.40 -8.59 3.27
CA THR A 192 15.35 -9.60 4.34
C THR A 192 14.92 -10.93 3.76
N THR A 193 15.34 -12.04 4.37
CA THR A 193 14.95 -13.39 3.94
C THR A 193 14.15 -14.09 5.03
N ALA A 194 13.10 -14.79 4.64
CA ALA A 194 12.37 -15.66 5.56
C ALA A 194 13.21 -16.92 5.81
N ASN A 195 13.46 -17.25 7.08
CA ASN A 195 14.20 -18.46 7.50
C ASN A 195 15.61 -18.60 6.91
N ASN A 196 16.25 -17.49 6.52
CA ASN A 196 17.54 -17.48 5.81
C ASN A 196 17.52 -18.22 4.46
N ASP A 197 16.35 -18.37 3.83
CA ASP A 197 16.23 -18.95 2.49
C ASP A 197 16.34 -17.82 1.45
N PRO A 198 17.38 -17.84 0.58
CA PRO A 198 17.59 -16.80 -0.43
C PRO A 198 16.49 -16.78 -1.51
N SER A 199 15.66 -17.82 -1.62
CA SER A 199 14.49 -17.84 -2.51
C SER A 199 13.25 -17.16 -1.91
N ARG A 200 13.30 -16.70 -0.65
CA ARG A 200 12.16 -16.16 0.09
C ARG A 200 12.46 -14.76 0.59
N VAL A 201 12.51 -13.84 -0.35
CA VAL A 201 12.94 -12.47 -0.12
C VAL A 201 11.74 -11.57 0.19
N ARG A 202 11.94 -10.70 1.16
CA ARG A 202 11.12 -9.52 1.42
C ARG A 202 11.97 -8.27 1.25
N VAL A 203 11.53 -7.40 0.37
CA VAL A 203 12.06 -6.04 0.20
C VAL A 203 11.10 -5.07 0.85
N THR A 204 11.58 -4.23 1.77
CA THR A 204 10.76 -3.18 2.39
C THR A 204 11.31 -1.81 2.03
N GLU A 205 10.42 -0.91 1.63
CA GLU A 205 10.75 0.47 1.34
C GLU A 205 9.65 1.44 1.74
N LYS A 206 10.02 2.72 1.79
CA LYS A 206 9.16 3.75 2.31
C LYS A 206 9.36 5.05 1.56
N THR A 207 8.26 5.61 1.06
CA THR A 207 8.25 6.94 0.46
C THR A 207 7.61 7.92 1.43
N THR A 208 8.32 9.02 1.74
CA THR A 208 7.87 10.04 2.68
C THR A 208 7.85 11.40 2.00
N THR A 209 6.68 12.04 2.00
CA THR A 209 6.49 13.42 1.54
C THR A 209 6.38 14.34 2.75
N TYR A 210 7.13 15.44 2.75
CA TYR A 210 7.23 16.37 3.87
C TYR A 210 7.28 17.83 3.41
N ASP A 211 6.86 18.74 4.29
CA ASP A 211 6.87 20.19 4.04
C ASP A 211 8.23 20.85 4.33
N ALA A 212 8.37 22.14 4.02
CA ALA A 212 9.58 22.92 4.29
C ALA A 212 10.00 22.99 5.78
N LEU A 213 9.12 22.62 6.71
CA LEU A 213 9.41 22.50 8.14
C LEU A 213 9.72 21.05 8.54
N ASN A 214 9.88 20.15 7.57
CA ASN A 214 10.04 18.71 7.74
C ASN A 214 8.87 18.04 8.48
N ASN A 215 7.65 18.57 8.40
CA ASN A 215 6.49 17.82 8.87
C ASN A 215 6.07 16.83 7.79
N LYS A 216 5.86 15.56 8.17
CA LYS A 216 5.31 14.55 7.26
C LYS A 216 3.91 14.94 6.83
N VAL A 217 3.69 14.92 5.53
CA VAL A 217 2.39 15.16 4.87
C VAL A 217 1.80 13.84 4.39
N GLN A 218 2.65 12.95 3.86
CA GLN A 218 2.27 11.62 3.42
C GLN A 218 3.40 10.63 3.66
N GLU A 219 3.01 9.39 3.95
CA GLU A 219 3.93 8.28 4.13
C GLU A 219 3.33 7.02 3.48
N GLN A 220 4.11 6.35 2.64
CA GLN A 220 3.72 5.14 1.93
C GLN A 220 4.73 4.05 2.28
N GLU A 221 4.26 2.95 2.88
CA GLU A 221 5.09 1.78 3.21
C GLU A 221 4.78 0.67 2.22
N LEU A 222 5.79 0.32 1.42
CA LEU A 222 5.70 -0.70 0.40
C LEU A 222 6.56 -1.90 0.78
N VAL A 223 6.07 -3.09 0.43
CA VAL A 223 6.78 -4.34 0.60
C VAL A 223 6.65 -5.15 -0.67
N THR A 224 7.75 -5.66 -1.21
CA THR A 224 7.72 -6.70 -2.23
C THR A 224 8.12 -8.03 -1.61
N VAL A 225 7.35 -9.07 -1.86
CA VAL A 225 7.58 -10.41 -1.27
C VAL A 225 7.60 -11.47 -2.35
N SER A 226 8.55 -12.40 -2.22
CA SER A 226 8.61 -13.64 -2.99
C SER A 226 7.91 -14.78 -2.25
N CYS A 227 7.07 -15.52 -2.96
CA CYS A 227 6.25 -16.58 -2.41
C CYS A 227 6.27 -17.83 -3.29
N ASN A 228 6.23 -18.99 -2.63
CA ASN A 228 5.85 -20.24 -3.28
C ASN A 228 4.40 -20.47 -2.92
N CYS A 229 3.58 -20.53 -3.94
CA CYS A 229 2.14 -20.64 -3.84
C CYS A 229 1.68 -21.95 -4.46
N LYS A 230 0.46 -22.35 -4.11
CA LYS A 230 -0.21 -23.52 -4.68
C LYS A 230 -1.57 -23.10 -5.18
N LEU A 231 -1.87 -23.41 -6.44
CA LEU A 231 -3.15 -23.05 -7.04
C LEU A 231 -4.32 -23.64 -6.27
N ALA A 232 -5.38 -22.85 -6.16
CA ALA A 232 -6.61 -23.20 -5.46
C ALA A 232 -7.84 -22.78 -6.27
N GLU A 233 -8.99 -23.35 -5.88
CA GLU A 233 -10.29 -23.04 -6.45
C GLU A 233 -10.63 -21.54 -6.34
N ASN A 234 -11.47 -21.07 -7.25
CA ASN A 234 -11.99 -19.70 -7.24
C ASN A 234 -12.65 -19.36 -5.90
N ASP A 235 -12.45 -18.13 -5.46
CA ASP A 235 -13.09 -17.55 -4.28
C ASP A 235 -13.03 -16.03 -4.36
N ILE A 236 -13.67 -15.35 -3.42
CA ILE A 236 -13.66 -13.90 -3.32
C ILE A 236 -12.25 -13.42 -2.92
N ALA A 237 -11.62 -12.67 -3.81
CA ALA A 237 -10.32 -12.04 -3.62
C ALA A 237 -10.34 -10.56 -4.05
N ASP A 238 -9.44 -9.77 -3.47
CA ASP A 238 -9.26 -8.36 -3.82
C ASP A 238 -8.60 -8.23 -5.21
N LEU A 239 -9.07 -7.26 -6.00
CA LEU A 239 -8.38 -6.69 -7.16
C LEU A 239 -7.24 -5.75 -6.70
N PRO A 240 -6.31 -5.39 -7.60
CA PRO A 240 -5.19 -4.52 -7.24
C PRO A 240 -5.62 -3.24 -6.54
N ALA A 241 -4.89 -2.84 -5.50
CA ALA A 241 -5.02 -1.51 -4.91
C ALA A 241 -4.76 -0.45 -5.98
N GLN A 242 -5.53 0.64 -5.92
CA GLN A 242 -5.57 1.65 -6.99
C GLN A 242 -5.10 3.01 -6.48
N ARG A 243 -4.52 3.80 -7.38
CA ARG A 243 -4.24 5.21 -7.11
C ARG A 243 -5.53 6.03 -7.16
N THR A 244 -5.63 7.02 -6.28
CA THR A 244 -6.74 7.96 -6.22
C THR A 244 -6.27 9.33 -5.77
N MET A 245 -6.89 10.38 -6.31
CA MET A 245 -6.57 11.76 -5.97
C MET A 245 -7.35 12.19 -4.73
N LEU A 246 -6.63 12.54 -3.65
CA LEU A 246 -7.22 13.14 -2.45
C LEU A 246 -6.51 14.48 -2.16
N GLY A 247 -7.24 15.58 -2.37
CA GLY A 247 -6.66 16.92 -2.25
C GLY A 247 -5.63 17.16 -3.34
N HIS A 248 -4.38 17.42 -2.95
CA HIS A 248 -3.29 17.75 -3.87
C HIS A 248 -2.24 16.64 -4.02
N LEU A 249 -2.47 15.44 -3.49
CA LEU A 249 -1.50 14.32 -3.56
C LEU A 249 -2.17 13.03 -4.06
N SER A 250 -1.32 12.09 -4.51
CA SER A 250 -1.70 10.73 -4.88
C SER A 250 -1.81 9.84 -3.65
N TYR A 251 -2.95 9.16 -3.45
CA TYR A 251 -3.15 8.19 -2.37
C TYR A 251 -3.54 6.82 -2.92
N TRP A 252 -3.44 5.80 -2.08
CA TRP A 252 -3.92 4.46 -2.39
C TRP A 252 -5.35 4.24 -1.85
N LYS A 253 -6.16 3.53 -2.62
CA LYS A 253 -7.43 2.94 -2.18
C LYS A 253 -7.38 1.43 -2.40
N THR A 254 -8.06 0.68 -1.54
CA THR A 254 -8.24 -0.76 -1.72
C THR A 254 -8.99 -1.03 -3.02
N GLY A 255 -8.58 -2.06 -3.77
CA GLY A 255 -9.32 -2.57 -4.91
C GLY A 255 -10.67 -3.15 -4.51
N SER A 256 -11.56 -3.33 -5.49
CA SER A 256 -12.82 -4.07 -5.30
C SER A 256 -12.55 -5.56 -5.09
N LYS A 257 -13.61 -6.32 -4.79
CA LYS A 257 -13.54 -7.77 -4.65
C LYS A 257 -14.25 -8.44 -5.82
N GLU A 258 -13.70 -9.56 -6.27
CA GLU A 258 -14.24 -10.37 -7.34
C GLU A 258 -14.07 -11.85 -7.01
N GLU A 259 -14.92 -12.71 -7.57
CA GLU A 259 -14.72 -14.15 -7.56
C GLU A 259 -13.75 -14.53 -8.68
N LYS A 260 -12.54 -14.96 -8.32
CA LYS A 260 -11.47 -15.26 -9.27
C LYS A 260 -10.57 -16.37 -8.73
N GLN A 261 -9.69 -16.88 -9.59
CA GLN A 261 -8.67 -17.85 -9.20
C GLN A 261 -7.77 -17.27 -8.09
N ARG A 262 -7.25 -18.16 -7.25
CA ARG A 262 -6.38 -17.79 -6.14
C ARG A 262 -5.36 -18.88 -5.85
N GLY A 263 -4.37 -18.54 -5.05
CA GLY A 263 -3.40 -19.45 -4.49
C GLY A 263 -3.53 -19.59 -2.98
N GLN A 264 -2.79 -20.55 -2.46
CA GLN A 264 -2.51 -20.74 -1.04
C GLN A 264 -1.01 -20.73 -0.84
N PRO A 265 -0.49 -20.09 0.22
CA PRO A 265 0.94 -20.06 0.45
C PRO A 265 1.48 -21.43 0.84
N GLY A 266 2.72 -21.69 0.45
CA GLY A 266 3.49 -22.81 0.95
C GLY A 266 3.82 -22.68 2.45
N ASN A 267 4.41 -23.74 3.00
CA ASN A 267 4.80 -23.78 4.40
C ASN A 267 6.09 -22.97 4.67
N ASN A 268 6.22 -22.40 5.88
CA ASN A 268 7.43 -21.73 6.37
C ASN A 268 7.91 -20.56 5.49
N GLN A 269 6.98 -19.73 5.01
CA GLN A 269 7.30 -18.54 4.21
C GLN A 269 6.99 -17.25 4.96
N ASP A 270 7.19 -16.12 4.29
CA ASP A 270 6.80 -14.82 4.80
C ASP A 270 5.28 -14.77 5.09
N PRO A 271 4.84 -14.20 6.23
CA PRO A 271 3.41 -14.08 6.53
C PRO A 271 2.59 -13.35 5.46
N LEU A 272 3.22 -12.44 4.70
CA LEU A 272 2.59 -11.71 3.60
C LEU A 272 2.27 -12.60 2.40
N CYS A 273 2.85 -13.81 2.31
CA CYS A 273 2.48 -14.77 1.27
C CYS A 273 1.02 -15.23 1.36
N ASN A 274 0.39 -15.17 2.55
CA ASN A 274 -1.05 -15.38 2.68
C ASN A 274 -1.87 -14.34 1.90
N ILE A 275 -1.36 -13.10 1.82
CA ILE A 275 -2.01 -12.00 1.10
C ILE A 275 -1.66 -12.09 -0.37
N CYS A 276 -0.38 -12.27 -0.70
CA CYS A 276 0.13 -12.38 -2.05
C CYS A 276 -0.57 -13.50 -2.83
N CYS A 277 -0.39 -14.76 -2.43
CA CYS A 277 -0.96 -15.91 -3.13
C CYS A 277 -2.49 -15.83 -3.21
N LYS A 278 -3.18 -15.28 -2.21
CA LYS A 278 -4.64 -15.20 -2.23
C LYS A 278 -5.17 -14.19 -3.25
N HIS A 279 -4.47 -13.09 -3.46
CA HIS A 279 -5.05 -11.92 -4.12
C HIS A 279 -4.46 -11.61 -5.50
N HIS A 280 -3.21 -12.01 -5.74
CA HIS A 280 -2.45 -11.71 -6.95
C HIS A 280 -2.79 -12.66 -8.11
N PHE A 281 -4.03 -12.56 -8.59
CA PHE A 281 -4.50 -13.16 -9.83
C PHE A 281 -5.28 -12.07 -10.55
N ASP A 282 -5.19 -11.95 -11.87
CA ASP A 282 -6.00 -10.93 -12.54
C ASP A 282 -7.50 -11.26 -12.44
N GLY A 283 -8.32 -10.21 -12.57
CA GLY A 283 -9.78 -10.33 -12.63
C GLY A 283 -10.27 -10.83 -13.99
N GLY A 284 -11.59 -11.01 -14.13
CA GLY A 284 -12.18 -11.53 -15.35
C GLY A 284 -12.41 -10.50 -16.46
N ASP A 285 -12.46 -9.21 -16.12
CA ASP A 285 -12.78 -8.14 -17.07
C ASP A 285 -11.52 -7.52 -17.70
N ASN A 286 -11.64 -7.11 -18.97
CA ASN A 286 -10.61 -6.38 -19.69
C ASN A 286 -10.58 -4.88 -19.32
N ASP A 287 -10.45 -4.59 -18.03
CA ASP A 287 -10.39 -3.25 -17.46
C ASP A 287 -9.13 -3.12 -16.62
N PHE A 288 -8.39 -2.01 -16.73
CA PHE A 288 -7.18 -1.68 -15.97
C PHE A 288 -7.25 -2.11 -14.48
N LEU A 289 -8.40 -1.92 -13.85
CA LEU A 289 -8.60 -2.21 -12.43
C LEU A 289 -8.47 -3.70 -12.08
N HIS A 290 -8.50 -4.60 -13.07
CA HIS A 290 -8.46 -6.04 -12.89
C HIS A 290 -7.05 -6.63 -13.03
N TRP A 291 -6.06 -5.87 -13.48
CA TRP A 291 -4.73 -6.39 -13.85
C TRP A 291 -3.67 -5.96 -12.85
N TYR A 292 -2.91 -6.91 -12.31
CA TYR A 292 -1.75 -6.59 -11.48
C TYR A 292 -0.58 -6.09 -12.32
N ASP A 293 -0.31 -6.76 -13.44
CA ASP A 293 0.58 -6.26 -14.48
C ASP A 293 -0.17 -5.27 -15.40
N ALA A 294 -0.10 -4.00 -15.01
CA ALA A 294 -0.74 -2.91 -15.73
C ALA A 294 -0.05 -2.57 -17.06
N ILE A 295 1.20 -3.00 -17.27
CA ILE A 295 1.93 -2.81 -18.53
C ILE A 295 1.36 -3.78 -19.57
N LYS A 296 1.19 -5.05 -19.19
CA LYS A 296 0.70 -6.10 -20.07
C LYS A 296 -0.78 -6.00 -20.41
N TRP A 297 -1.59 -5.39 -19.54
CA TRP A 297 -3.01 -5.10 -19.83
C TRP A 297 -3.23 -4.48 -21.23
N LYS A 298 -2.25 -3.71 -21.75
CA LYS A 298 -2.33 -3.04 -23.05
C LYS A 298 -1.42 -3.60 -24.12
N ASN A 299 -0.61 -4.63 -23.87
CA ASN A 299 0.29 -5.13 -24.91
C ASN A 299 -0.53 -5.69 -26.09
N ALA A 300 -0.28 -5.14 -27.27
CA ALA A 300 -1.06 -5.30 -28.50
C ALA A 300 -1.00 -6.72 -29.12
N GLU A 301 -0.48 -7.71 -28.40
CA GLU A 301 -0.12 -9.03 -28.93
C GLU A 301 -1.20 -10.10 -28.75
N GLY A 302 -2.44 -9.71 -28.44
CA GLY A 302 -3.57 -10.66 -28.47
C GLY A 302 -3.54 -11.72 -27.37
N ILE A 303 -2.78 -11.50 -26.28
CA ILE A 303 -2.89 -12.31 -25.06
C ILE A 303 -4.20 -11.90 -24.36
N SER A 304 -5.27 -12.59 -24.73
CA SER A 304 -6.60 -12.41 -24.17
C SER A 304 -6.77 -13.29 -22.95
N GLY A 305 -6.40 -12.82 -21.77
CA GLY A 305 -6.68 -13.48 -20.50
C GLY A 305 -5.75 -13.07 -19.36
N PRO A 306 -6.08 -13.42 -18.10
CA PRO A 306 -5.21 -13.24 -16.94
C PRO A 306 -3.77 -13.68 -17.20
N HIS A 307 -2.79 -13.03 -16.55
CA HIS A 307 -1.40 -13.47 -16.66
C HIS A 307 -1.22 -14.91 -16.17
N ALA A 308 -0.35 -15.64 -16.86
CA ALA A 308 -0.04 -17.03 -16.55
C ALA A 308 0.87 -17.12 -15.31
N HIS A 309 0.73 -18.23 -14.58
CA HIS A 309 1.50 -18.54 -13.38
C HIS A 309 2.33 -19.79 -13.64
N TYR A 310 3.55 -19.89 -13.11
CA TYR A 310 4.48 -20.93 -13.54
C TYR A 310 5.20 -21.62 -12.39
N GLU A 311 5.54 -22.88 -12.61
CA GLU A 311 6.28 -23.69 -11.64
C GLU A 311 7.72 -23.20 -11.46
N SER A 312 8.40 -23.67 -10.42
CA SER A 312 9.78 -23.26 -10.08
C SER A 312 10.86 -23.55 -11.15
N SER A 313 10.60 -24.49 -12.07
CA SER A 313 11.48 -24.76 -13.22
C SER A 313 11.35 -23.72 -14.33
N LEU A 314 10.34 -22.87 -14.21
CA LEU A 314 10.11 -21.73 -15.06
C LEU A 314 9.72 -22.01 -16.51
N ASP A 315 9.50 -23.27 -16.88
CA ASP A 315 9.21 -23.71 -18.24
C ASP A 315 7.77 -24.25 -18.41
N THR A 316 7.01 -24.36 -17.31
CA THR A 316 5.69 -25.00 -17.29
C THR A 316 4.68 -24.11 -16.57
N GLU A 317 3.57 -23.80 -17.26
CA GLU A 317 2.44 -23.10 -16.65
C GLU A 317 1.79 -23.98 -15.58
N ALA A 318 1.60 -23.42 -14.40
CA ALA A 318 0.76 -23.97 -13.35
C ALA A 318 -0.70 -23.62 -13.69
N ASP A 319 -1.45 -24.58 -14.23
CA ASP A 319 -2.81 -24.38 -14.76
C ASP A 319 -3.88 -25.22 -14.04
N SER A 320 -3.47 -26.02 -13.06
CA SER A 320 -4.35 -26.98 -12.37
C SER A 320 -4.35 -26.77 -10.86
N VAL A 321 -5.53 -26.94 -10.24
CA VAL A 321 -5.68 -26.82 -8.79
C VAL A 321 -4.71 -27.77 -8.10
N GLY A 322 -3.87 -27.19 -7.26
CA GLY A 322 -2.84 -27.88 -6.53
C GLY A 322 -1.44 -27.88 -7.17
N ALA A 323 -1.28 -27.32 -8.37
CA ALA A 323 0.03 -27.03 -8.94
C ALA A 323 0.77 -25.99 -8.11
N GLU A 324 2.08 -26.16 -7.94
CA GLU A 324 2.94 -25.20 -7.25
C GLU A 324 3.43 -24.16 -8.23
N TYR A 325 3.41 -22.90 -7.84
CA TYR A 325 3.88 -21.79 -8.65
C TYR A 325 4.61 -20.77 -7.79
N LEU A 326 5.46 -19.98 -8.44
CA LEU A 326 6.19 -18.92 -7.79
C LEU A 326 5.53 -17.57 -8.07
N GLU A 327 5.52 -16.70 -7.07
CA GLU A 327 4.83 -15.42 -7.14
C GLU A 327 5.62 -14.29 -6.47
N ALA A 328 5.56 -13.10 -7.06
CA ALA A 328 6.17 -11.90 -6.51
C ALA A 328 5.16 -10.75 -6.44
N CYS A 329 4.78 -10.35 -5.23
CA CYS A 329 3.75 -9.33 -5.05
C CYS A 329 4.32 -8.03 -4.50
N ARG A 330 3.94 -6.89 -5.09
CA ARG A 330 4.02 -5.57 -4.45
C ARG A 330 2.83 -5.36 -3.53
N LEU A 331 3.11 -5.03 -2.27
CA LEU A 331 2.11 -4.71 -1.27
C LEU A 331 2.27 -3.28 -0.77
N ILE A 332 1.15 -2.64 -0.49
CA ILE A 332 1.04 -1.31 0.10
C ILE A 332 0.22 -1.38 1.39
N ARG A 333 0.63 -0.66 2.43
CA ARG A 333 -0.18 -0.53 3.65
C ARG A 333 -1.31 0.48 3.47
N ILE A 334 -2.56 0.02 3.56
CA ILE A 334 -3.78 0.83 3.52
C ILE A 334 -4.61 0.54 4.78
N ASP A 335 -4.97 1.57 5.54
CA ASP A 335 -5.73 1.46 6.79
C ASP A 335 -5.14 0.46 7.80
N GLY A 336 -3.80 0.35 7.84
CA GLY A 336 -3.07 -0.55 8.74
C GLY A 336 -2.84 -1.96 8.17
N PHE A 337 -3.51 -2.34 7.09
CA PHE A 337 -3.39 -3.66 6.48
C PHE A 337 -2.65 -3.61 5.15
N PHE A 338 -1.87 -4.63 4.84
CA PHE A 338 -1.27 -4.76 3.52
C PHE A 338 -2.30 -5.20 2.48
N LYS A 339 -2.24 -4.56 1.31
CA LYS A 339 -3.04 -4.87 0.12
C LYS A 339 -2.09 -5.01 -1.05
N VAL A 340 -2.39 -5.95 -1.95
CA VAL A 340 -1.60 -6.13 -3.17
C VAL A 340 -1.90 -4.97 -4.11
N ALA A 341 -0.86 -4.34 -4.64
CA ALA A 341 -0.92 -3.25 -5.60
C ALA A 341 -0.51 -3.76 -6.98
N ASN A 342 -0.73 -2.95 -8.02
CA ASN A 342 -0.14 -3.18 -9.33
C ASN A 342 1.38 -3.33 -9.25
N ASP A 343 1.93 -4.11 -10.16
CA ASP A 343 3.34 -4.41 -10.22
C ASP A 343 4.18 -3.16 -10.39
N TRP A 344 5.44 -3.28 -9.99
CA TRP A 344 6.42 -2.24 -10.23
C TRP A 344 6.59 -2.01 -11.72
N ASN A 345 6.76 -0.74 -12.09
CA ASN A 345 7.10 -0.33 -13.43
C ASN A 345 8.39 0.48 -13.36
N LEU A 346 9.52 -0.20 -13.54
CA LEU A 346 10.82 0.44 -13.69
C LEU A 346 10.87 1.15 -15.04
N VAL A 347 11.11 2.45 -14.99
CA VAL A 347 11.14 3.32 -16.17
C VAL A 347 12.59 3.56 -16.58
N VAL A 348 13.48 3.83 -15.62
CA VAL A 348 14.91 4.06 -15.90
C VAL A 348 15.79 3.32 -14.90
N LEU A 349 16.85 2.70 -15.39
CA LEU A 349 17.99 2.24 -14.59
C LEU A 349 19.19 3.14 -14.88
N ASN A 350 19.80 3.71 -13.85
CA ASN A 350 21.02 4.50 -13.95
C ASN A 350 22.14 3.83 -13.16
N ILE A 351 23.34 3.83 -13.73
CA ILE A 351 24.56 3.42 -13.03
C ILE A 351 25.60 4.52 -13.06
N PHE A 352 26.30 4.69 -11.94
CA PHE A 352 27.39 5.65 -11.79
C PHE A 352 28.26 5.28 -10.57
N PRO A 353 29.48 5.80 -10.45
CA PRO A 353 30.34 5.52 -9.30
C PRO A 353 29.85 6.15 -8.00
N GLU A 354 30.23 5.51 -6.90
CA GLU A 354 30.00 6.03 -5.56
C GLU A 354 30.63 7.43 -5.42
N GLY A 355 29.84 8.40 -4.95
CA GLY A 355 30.25 9.81 -4.85
C GLY A 355 29.75 10.71 -6.00
N PHE A 356 29.27 10.15 -7.12
CA PHE A 356 28.73 10.95 -8.25
C PHE A 356 27.69 11.99 -7.79
N LEU A 357 26.78 11.59 -6.89
CA LEU A 357 25.70 12.44 -6.41
C LEU A 357 26.19 13.58 -5.51
N GLU A 358 27.36 13.47 -4.86
CA GLU A 358 27.89 14.52 -3.99
C GLU A 358 28.16 15.81 -4.76
N ALA A 359 28.57 15.69 -6.02
CA ALA A 359 28.82 16.81 -6.92
C ALA A 359 27.61 17.16 -7.82
N ASN A 360 26.67 16.23 -8.00
CA ASN A 360 25.64 16.33 -9.05
C ASN A 360 24.20 16.19 -8.53
N GLU A 361 23.96 16.29 -7.21
CA GLU A 361 22.65 16.04 -6.59
C GLU A 361 21.53 16.89 -7.22
N GLU A 362 21.72 18.19 -7.38
CA GLU A 362 20.70 19.12 -7.92
C GLU A 362 20.34 18.78 -9.38
N THR A 363 21.34 18.48 -10.21
CA THR A 363 21.14 18.08 -11.60
C THR A 363 20.44 16.73 -11.68
N TYR A 364 20.82 15.76 -10.83
CA TYR A 364 20.16 14.48 -10.75
C TYR A 364 18.69 14.61 -10.29
N GLN A 365 18.40 15.46 -9.30
CA GLN A 365 17.02 15.76 -8.88
C GLN A 365 16.20 16.33 -10.04
N THR A 366 16.79 17.23 -10.83
CA THR A 366 16.13 17.81 -12.01
C THR A 366 15.89 16.76 -13.09
N TYR A 367 16.86 15.86 -13.30
CA TYR A 367 16.75 14.72 -14.20
C TYR A 367 15.59 13.78 -13.81
N VAL A 368 15.52 13.36 -12.54
CA VAL A 368 14.44 12.50 -12.04
C VAL A 368 13.08 13.15 -12.30
N ARG A 369 12.95 14.46 -12.02
CA ARG A 369 11.70 15.20 -12.30
C ARG A 369 11.35 15.17 -13.78
N ALA A 370 12.33 15.42 -14.67
CA ALA A 370 12.11 15.40 -16.11
C ALA A 370 11.59 14.04 -16.59
N VAL A 371 12.26 12.95 -16.20
CA VAL A 371 11.86 11.56 -16.52
C VAL A 371 10.44 11.27 -16.06
N VAL A 372 10.12 11.57 -14.80
CA VAL A 372 8.80 11.29 -14.21
C VAL A 372 7.69 12.08 -14.93
N MET A 373 7.93 13.37 -15.20
CA MET A 373 6.95 14.22 -15.87
C MET A 373 6.73 13.83 -17.32
N GLU A 374 7.79 13.52 -18.07
CA GLU A 374 7.73 13.11 -19.47
C GLU A 374 6.99 11.77 -19.62
N TYR A 375 7.37 10.76 -18.83
CA TYR A 375 6.71 9.46 -18.84
C TYR A 375 5.21 9.58 -18.50
N THR A 376 4.88 10.40 -17.51
CA THR A 376 3.48 10.68 -17.16
C THR A 376 2.77 11.42 -18.28
N GLN A 377 3.41 12.40 -18.91
CA GLN A 377 2.81 13.16 -20.00
C GLN A 377 2.51 12.28 -21.21
N ALA A 378 3.39 11.32 -21.53
CA ALA A 378 3.14 10.34 -22.59
C ALA A 378 1.88 9.50 -22.28
N GLN A 379 1.76 8.99 -21.03
CA GLN A 379 0.55 8.28 -20.59
C GLN A 379 -0.73 9.13 -20.73
N LEU A 380 -0.65 10.44 -20.47
CA LEU A 380 -1.79 11.34 -20.59
C LEU A 380 -2.14 11.65 -22.05
N GLN A 381 -1.14 11.81 -22.92
CA GLN A 381 -1.35 12.14 -24.34
C GLN A 381 -1.92 10.98 -25.14
N GLU A 382 -1.40 9.77 -24.92
CA GLU A 382 -1.86 8.56 -25.61
C GLU A 382 -3.12 7.96 -24.95
N GLY A 383 -3.34 8.27 -23.66
CA GLY A 383 -4.54 7.86 -22.94
C GLY A 383 -4.73 6.34 -22.99
N GLY A 384 -5.91 5.89 -23.42
CA GLY A 384 -6.24 4.47 -23.53
C GLY A 384 -5.35 3.68 -24.52
N GLU A 385 -4.61 4.36 -25.39
CA GLU A 385 -3.70 3.77 -26.38
C GLU A 385 -2.23 3.75 -25.91
N TYR A 386 -1.96 4.12 -24.66
CA TYR A 386 -0.59 4.13 -24.15
C TYR A 386 -0.02 2.72 -24.00
N HIS A 387 1.17 2.49 -24.57
CA HIS A 387 1.90 1.22 -24.52
C HIS A 387 3.29 1.40 -23.91
N ALA A 388 3.51 0.87 -22.70
CA ALA A 388 4.79 1.00 -22.01
C ALA A 388 5.95 0.24 -22.70
N GLY A 389 5.69 -0.91 -23.34
CA GLY A 389 6.72 -1.70 -24.01
C GLY A 389 7.36 -1.02 -25.23
N SER A 390 6.65 -0.10 -25.90
CA SER A 390 7.15 0.66 -27.04
C SER A 390 7.68 2.05 -26.68
N TYR A 391 7.55 2.47 -25.41
CA TYR A 391 7.95 3.80 -24.99
C TYR A 391 9.47 3.87 -24.79
N ILE A 392 10.14 4.68 -25.61
CA ILE A 392 11.55 5.00 -25.46
C ILE A 392 11.64 6.31 -24.69
N LEU A 393 12.21 6.27 -23.49
CA LEU A 393 12.42 7.46 -22.67
C LEU A 393 13.48 8.39 -23.25
N SER A 394 13.20 9.70 -23.27
CA SER A 394 14.16 10.72 -23.67
C SER A 394 14.07 11.92 -22.71
N PRO A 395 14.82 11.85 -21.59
CA PRO A 395 16.27 11.78 -21.74
C PRO A 395 16.97 10.61 -21.04
N LEU A 396 18.01 10.08 -21.69
CA LEU A 396 19.06 9.31 -21.02
C LEU A 396 19.87 10.26 -20.11
N LEU A 397 20.38 9.74 -18.99
CA LEU A 397 21.13 10.54 -18.02
C LEU A 397 22.29 11.31 -18.67
N THR A 398 23.12 10.63 -19.46
CA THR A 398 24.26 11.25 -20.16
C THR A 398 23.81 12.40 -21.06
N SER A 399 22.83 12.17 -21.93
CA SER A 399 22.31 13.20 -22.83
C SER A 399 21.67 14.38 -22.09
N PHE A 400 21.10 14.15 -20.90
CA PHE A 400 20.58 15.22 -20.04
C PHE A 400 21.70 16.10 -19.48
N TYR A 401 22.80 15.50 -19.03
CA TYR A 401 23.95 16.24 -18.54
C TYR A 401 24.60 17.05 -19.67
N ASP A 402 24.73 16.47 -20.86
CA ASP A 402 25.19 17.19 -22.06
C ASP A 402 24.31 18.41 -22.37
N TYR A 403 22.99 18.21 -22.37
CA TYR A 403 22.02 19.28 -22.64
C TYR A 403 22.11 20.44 -21.64
N THR A 404 22.34 20.14 -20.36
CA THR A 404 22.45 21.16 -19.30
C THR A 404 23.81 21.88 -19.30
N GLY A 405 24.71 21.54 -20.24
CA GLY A 405 26.07 22.08 -20.29
C GLY A 405 26.97 21.56 -19.17
N GLN A 406 26.51 20.51 -18.48
CA GLN A 406 27.27 19.74 -17.48
C GLN A 406 27.72 18.40 -18.07
N GLY A 407 27.79 18.33 -19.40
CA GLY A 407 28.27 17.18 -20.16
C GLY A 407 29.71 16.89 -19.76
N ASN A 408 29.83 16.06 -18.74
CA ASN A 408 30.95 15.18 -18.61
C ASN A 408 30.51 13.97 -19.41
N ASP A 409 31.18 13.70 -20.53
CA ASP A 409 31.38 12.31 -20.91
C ASP A 409 31.71 11.59 -19.59
N ALA A 410 30.98 10.54 -19.24
CA ALA A 410 31.14 9.84 -17.97
C ALA A 410 32.49 9.09 -17.92
N TYR A 411 33.59 9.73 -18.29
CA TYR A 411 34.94 9.48 -17.83
C TYR A 411 34.95 9.77 -16.33
N ILE A 412 34.46 8.82 -15.54
CA ILE A 412 34.69 8.87 -14.12
C ILE A 412 36.13 8.46 -13.88
N THR A 413 37.01 9.44 -13.71
CA THR A 413 38.35 9.19 -13.18
C THR A 413 38.19 8.68 -11.75
N SER A 414 38.44 7.38 -11.56
CA SER A 414 38.41 6.70 -10.26
C SER A 414 39.52 7.22 -9.35
N SER A 415 39.32 8.36 -8.67
CA SER A 415 40.34 8.85 -7.75
C SER A 415 40.11 8.43 -6.30
N GLU A 416 38.91 7.98 -5.89
CA GLU A 416 38.65 7.68 -4.45
C GLU A 416 37.81 6.41 -4.12
N SER A 417 36.88 5.95 -4.96
CA SER A 417 36.14 4.68 -4.73
C SER A 417 35.98 3.88 -6.02
N ASN A 418 36.20 2.56 -5.93
CA ASN A 418 35.97 1.61 -7.02
C ASN A 418 34.54 1.04 -7.00
N ARG A 419 33.66 1.50 -6.09
CA ARG A 419 32.30 0.96 -5.98
C ARG A 419 31.35 1.69 -6.93
N LEU A 420 30.40 0.94 -7.47
CA LEU A 420 29.36 1.40 -8.37
C LEU A 420 28.00 1.43 -7.64
N VAL A 421 27.16 2.38 -8.05
CA VAL A 421 25.80 2.55 -7.55
C VAL A 421 24.84 2.42 -8.72
N ALA A 422 23.77 1.64 -8.52
CA ALA A 422 22.62 1.57 -9.41
C ALA A 422 21.41 2.25 -8.76
N ARG A 423 20.71 3.13 -9.50
CA ARG A 423 19.45 3.75 -9.08
C ARG A 423 18.35 3.51 -10.10
N GLY A 424 17.20 3.06 -9.61
CA GLY A 424 16.01 2.82 -10.41
C GLY A 424 14.96 3.91 -10.18
N ILE A 425 14.41 4.45 -11.27
CA ILE A 425 13.26 5.35 -11.26
C ILE A 425 12.03 4.54 -11.66
N TYR A 426 11.08 4.41 -10.74
CA TYR A 426 9.81 3.72 -10.95
C TYR A 426 8.68 4.73 -11.04
N VAL A 427 7.78 4.56 -12.00
CA VAL A 427 6.58 5.39 -12.17
C VAL A 427 5.39 4.47 -12.41
N ASP A 428 4.37 4.53 -11.55
CA ASP A 428 3.23 3.62 -11.71
C ASP A 428 2.46 3.92 -13.01
N MET A 429 1.95 2.86 -13.63
CA MET A 429 0.94 2.99 -14.68
C MET A 429 -0.34 3.60 -14.10
N LEU A 430 -0.92 4.57 -14.81
CA LEU A 430 -2.08 5.31 -14.33
C LEU A 430 -3.37 4.74 -14.90
N SER A 431 -4.37 4.53 -14.04
CA SER A 431 -5.70 4.14 -14.49
C SER A 431 -6.36 5.25 -15.32
N PRO A 432 -7.29 4.91 -16.23
CA PRO A 432 -8.04 5.90 -17.01
C PRO A 432 -8.66 7.01 -16.13
N ASP A 433 -9.37 6.65 -15.07
CA ASP A 433 -9.96 7.59 -14.10
C ASP A 433 -8.92 8.53 -13.46
N TYR A 434 -7.73 7.99 -13.17
CA TYR A 434 -6.66 8.77 -12.56
C TYR A 434 -6.05 9.76 -13.56
N ARG A 435 -5.89 9.36 -14.83
CA ARG A 435 -5.45 10.24 -15.91
C ARG A 435 -6.42 11.40 -16.11
N GLU A 436 -7.73 11.14 -16.12
CA GLU A 436 -8.76 12.17 -16.19
C GLU A 436 -8.69 13.13 -14.98
N SER A 437 -8.45 12.58 -13.79
CA SER A 437 -8.26 13.38 -12.57
C SER A 437 -7.02 14.27 -12.64
N LEU A 438 -5.93 13.80 -13.26
CA LEU A 438 -4.74 14.60 -13.48
C LEU A 438 -4.99 15.70 -14.51
N LEU A 439 -5.59 15.38 -15.66
CA LEU A 439 -5.90 16.33 -16.74
C LEU A 439 -6.80 17.47 -16.25
N SER A 440 -7.88 17.15 -15.54
CA SER A 440 -8.76 18.18 -14.95
C SER A 440 -8.05 19.07 -13.93
N SER A 441 -7.05 18.53 -13.22
CA SER A 441 -6.21 19.31 -12.31
C SER A 441 -5.20 20.21 -13.04
N MET A 442 -4.83 19.88 -14.28
CA MET A 442 -3.97 20.69 -15.14
C MET A 442 -4.76 21.82 -15.80
N GLU A 443 -6.02 21.60 -16.21
CA GLU A 443 -6.87 22.66 -16.80
C GLU A 443 -7.26 23.76 -15.79
N SER A 444 -7.37 23.40 -14.51
CA SER A 444 -7.72 24.34 -13.43
C SER A 444 -6.54 25.15 -12.91
N ASN A 445 -5.31 24.67 -13.12
CA ASN A 445 -4.10 25.44 -12.90
C ASN A 445 -3.75 26.16 -14.22
N THR A 446 -3.26 27.40 -14.19
CA THR A 446 -2.97 28.18 -15.41
C THR A 446 -1.74 27.68 -16.20
N GLY A 447 -1.39 26.39 -16.13
CA GLY A 447 -0.21 25.79 -16.75
C GLY A 447 -0.49 24.38 -17.28
N SER A 448 0.09 24.06 -18.44
CA SER A 448 -0.08 22.77 -19.13
C SER A 448 0.90 21.67 -18.66
N ALA A 449 1.56 21.84 -17.52
CA ALA A 449 2.58 20.93 -17.03
C ALA A 449 2.00 19.93 -16.03
N VAL A 450 2.50 18.68 -16.07
CA VAL A 450 2.15 17.63 -15.10
C VAL A 450 2.61 18.06 -13.71
N ASP A 451 1.68 17.96 -12.75
CA ASP A 451 1.95 18.30 -11.36
C ASP A 451 2.57 17.09 -10.64
N ILE A 452 3.90 17.07 -10.53
CA ILE A 452 4.66 15.89 -10.07
C ILE A 452 4.25 15.38 -8.68
N LYS A 453 3.74 16.24 -7.79
CA LYS A 453 3.25 15.83 -6.45
C LYS A 453 2.02 14.91 -6.52
N LYS A 454 1.36 14.87 -7.67
CA LYS A 454 0.24 13.97 -7.98
C LYS A 454 0.68 12.74 -8.74
N VAL A 455 1.96 12.61 -9.08
CA VAL A 455 2.46 11.46 -9.82
C VAL A 455 2.94 10.39 -8.82
N PRO A 456 2.51 9.14 -8.96
CA PRO A 456 3.03 8.03 -8.17
C PRO A 456 4.39 7.56 -8.71
N PHE A 457 5.48 7.95 -8.05
CA PHE A 457 6.84 7.56 -8.46
C PHE A 457 7.77 7.34 -7.27
N SER A 458 8.90 6.67 -7.52
CA SER A 458 10.01 6.54 -6.57
C SER A 458 11.35 6.44 -7.28
N ASP A 459 12.35 7.20 -6.82
CA ASP A 459 13.77 6.97 -7.09
C ASP A 459 14.40 6.23 -5.91
N LYS A 460 15.15 5.15 -6.16
CA LYS A 460 15.77 4.33 -5.09
C LYS A 460 17.10 3.71 -5.52
N ASN A 461 18.04 3.62 -4.57
CA ASN A 461 19.27 2.86 -4.74
C ASN A 461 18.96 1.35 -4.74
N ILE A 462 19.21 0.69 -5.86
CA ILE A 462 18.96 -0.73 -6.10
C ILE A 462 20.25 -1.51 -6.40
N SER A 463 21.40 -0.99 -5.97
CA SER A 463 22.72 -1.59 -6.23
C SER A 463 22.83 -3.05 -5.79
N GLU A 464 22.07 -3.43 -4.75
CA GLU A 464 22.03 -4.80 -4.18
C GLU A 464 21.00 -5.72 -4.87
N MET A 465 20.28 -5.23 -5.89
CA MET A 465 19.20 -5.93 -6.58
C MET A 465 19.44 -6.11 -8.08
N VAL A 466 20.43 -5.42 -8.64
CA VAL A 466 20.80 -5.57 -10.04
C VAL A 466 21.86 -6.66 -10.19
N THR A 467 21.85 -7.34 -11.32
CA THR A 467 22.97 -8.20 -11.72
C THR A 467 24.02 -7.36 -12.42
N TRP A 468 25.25 -7.37 -11.91
CA TRP A 468 26.37 -6.60 -12.45
C TRP A 468 27.22 -7.46 -13.39
N TYR A 469 27.64 -6.88 -14.51
CA TYR A 469 28.60 -7.46 -15.43
C TYR A 469 29.75 -6.48 -15.67
N LEU A 470 30.98 -6.97 -15.56
CA LEU A 470 32.21 -6.24 -15.84
C LEU A 470 32.93 -6.94 -17.00
N ASP A 471 33.16 -6.21 -18.10
CA ASP A 471 33.70 -6.74 -19.36
C ASP A 471 32.95 -8.00 -19.85
N GLY A 472 31.62 -8.02 -19.63
CA GLY A 472 30.73 -9.12 -20.02
C GLY A 472 30.72 -10.33 -19.07
N LEU A 473 31.41 -10.27 -17.94
CA LEU A 473 31.43 -11.31 -16.91
C LEU A 473 30.63 -10.88 -15.68
N GLU A 474 29.75 -11.74 -15.19
CA GLU A 474 29.00 -11.48 -13.94
C GLU A 474 29.99 -11.21 -12.80
N SER A 475 29.76 -10.13 -12.06
CA SER A 475 30.67 -9.64 -11.03
C SER A 475 29.90 -8.93 -9.91
N ASP A 476 30.64 -8.41 -8.93
CA ASP A 476 30.10 -7.50 -7.91
C ASP A 476 30.12 -6.04 -8.44
N ASN A 477 29.54 -5.12 -7.67
CA ASN A 477 29.53 -3.69 -7.97
C ASN A 477 30.87 -2.99 -7.70
N VAL A 478 32.01 -3.68 -7.85
CA VAL A 478 33.35 -3.17 -7.55
C VAL A 478 34.22 -3.29 -8.79
N LEU A 479 34.69 -2.14 -9.29
CA LEU A 479 35.60 -2.07 -10.42
C LEU A 479 36.94 -2.76 -10.08
N PRO A 480 37.47 -3.60 -10.99
CA PRO A 480 38.79 -4.20 -10.82
C PRO A 480 39.87 -3.12 -10.87
N GLU A 481 41.02 -3.36 -10.25
CA GLU A 481 42.19 -2.50 -10.43
C GLU A 481 42.79 -2.74 -11.83
N LYS A 482 42.90 -1.68 -12.64
CA LYS A 482 43.48 -1.72 -14.00
C LYS A 482 44.60 -0.69 -14.19
N ALA A 483 45.39 -0.85 -15.25
CA ALA A 483 46.46 0.10 -15.59
C ALA A 483 45.87 1.43 -16.10
N ASP A 484 46.66 2.50 -16.00
CA ASP A 484 46.26 3.84 -16.47
C ASP A 484 45.87 3.82 -17.95
N GLY A 485 44.67 4.34 -18.25
CA GLY A 485 44.12 4.38 -19.61
C GLY A 485 43.48 3.07 -20.10
N GLU A 486 43.36 2.05 -19.24
CA GLU A 486 42.48 0.91 -19.51
C GLU A 486 41.04 1.24 -19.13
N SER A 487 40.09 0.78 -19.95
CA SER A 487 38.66 0.92 -19.70
C SER A 487 38.03 -0.40 -19.24
N THR A 488 36.97 -0.29 -18.45
CA THR A 488 36.09 -1.39 -18.07
C THR A 488 34.69 -1.08 -18.58
N SER A 489 34.11 -2.01 -19.33
CA SER A 489 32.69 -1.96 -19.66
C SER A 489 31.89 -2.48 -18.47
N VAL A 490 30.95 -1.67 -17.99
CA VAL A 490 30.08 -1.98 -16.86
C VAL A 490 28.65 -2.07 -17.39
N GLU A 491 27.97 -3.13 -17.02
CA GLU A 491 26.56 -3.32 -17.33
C GLU A 491 25.82 -3.75 -16.06
N ALA A 492 24.64 -3.17 -15.84
CA ALA A 492 23.72 -3.60 -14.80
C ALA A 492 22.38 -3.98 -15.43
N ARG A 493 21.81 -5.10 -14.97
CA ARG A 493 20.54 -5.64 -15.49
C ARG A 493 19.55 -5.88 -14.35
N ILE A 494 18.29 -5.56 -14.59
CA ILE A 494 17.18 -5.89 -13.68
C ILE A 494 15.88 -6.02 -14.50
N LEU A 495 14.94 -6.84 -14.03
CA LEU A 495 13.59 -6.91 -14.60
C LEU A 495 12.78 -5.67 -14.20
N ARG A 496 11.86 -5.23 -15.09
CA ARG A 496 11.04 -4.03 -14.81
C ARG A 496 10.05 -4.18 -13.66
N SER A 497 9.64 -5.40 -13.39
CA SER A 497 8.52 -5.76 -12.52
C SER A 497 8.93 -6.07 -11.08
N ASN A 498 7.97 -6.63 -10.32
CA ASN A 498 8.18 -7.15 -8.97
C ASN A 498 9.31 -8.18 -8.89
N SER A 499 9.43 -9.04 -9.91
CA SER A 499 10.40 -10.14 -9.93
C SER A 499 11.83 -9.62 -9.79
N GLY A 500 12.15 -8.50 -10.44
CA GLY A 500 13.48 -7.87 -10.41
C GLY A 500 13.88 -7.33 -9.04
N LEU A 501 12.92 -7.00 -8.16
CA LEU A 501 13.24 -6.54 -6.81
C LEU A 501 13.52 -7.69 -5.85
N THR A 502 12.98 -8.88 -6.11
CA THR A 502 13.03 -9.97 -5.15
C THR A 502 14.24 -10.89 -5.30
N THR A 503 14.86 -11.06 -6.47
CA THR A 503 16.14 -11.79 -6.66
C THR A 503 16.68 -11.64 -8.10
N ASN A 504 17.97 -11.93 -8.31
CA ASN A 504 18.59 -12.04 -9.64
C ASN A 504 18.07 -13.21 -10.49
N THR A 505 17.41 -14.20 -9.87
CA THR A 505 16.63 -15.23 -10.57
C THR A 505 15.15 -14.82 -10.55
N PRO A 506 14.47 -14.67 -11.69
CA PRO A 506 13.04 -14.36 -11.71
C PRO A 506 12.30 -15.39 -10.86
N ILE A 507 11.50 -14.91 -9.90
CA ILE A 507 10.64 -15.80 -9.12
C ILE A 507 9.44 -16.19 -9.97
N SER A 508 8.85 -15.28 -10.74
CA SER A 508 7.98 -15.63 -11.87
C SER A 508 8.77 -15.41 -13.17
N PRO A 509 8.94 -16.42 -14.03
CA PRO A 509 9.77 -16.36 -15.23
C PRO A 509 9.04 -15.91 -16.49
N PHE A 510 7.74 -15.75 -16.38
CA PHE A 510 6.89 -15.66 -17.54
C PHE A 510 5.85 -14.54 -17.37
N GLU A 511 6.32 -13.47 -16.75
CA GLU A 511 6.29 -12.21 -17.48
C GLU A 511 7.09 -12.31 -18.80
N GLU A 512 6.71 -13.24 -19.70
CA GLU A 512 7.41 -13.58 -20.96
C GLU A 512 7.85 -12.35 -21.74
N ASP A 513 9.03 -12.49 -22.34
CA ASP A 513 9.81 -11.55 -23.16
C ASP A 513 10.79 -10.63 -22.46
N ASN A 514 11.90 -11.19 -21.93
CA ASN A 514 13.19 -10.48 -21.82
C ASN A 514 13.08 -8.99 -21.44
N ASP A 515 12.16 -8.61 -20.54
CA ASP A 515 11.84 -7.21 -20.26
C ASP A 515 12.80 -6.68 -19.21
N TRP A 516 14.07 -6.92 -19.51
CA TRP A 516 15.21 -6.40 -18.82
C TRP A 516 15.34 -4.94 -19.19
N ILE A 517 15.50 -4.11 -18.16
CA ILE A 517 16.15 -2.84 -18.35
C ILE A 517 17.63 -3.06 -18.06
N THR A 518 18.43 -2.66 -19.05
CA THR A 518 19.88 -2.64 -18.97
C THR A 518 20.35 -1.20 -18.87
N ALA A 519 21.34 -0.97 -18.03
CA ALA A 519 22.13 0.25 -18.03
C ALA A 519 23.59 -0.10 -18.30
N GLU A 520 24.22 0.64 -19.21
CA GLU A 520 25.62 0.46 -19.60
C GLU A 520 26.42 1.73 -19.29
N LEU A 521 27.67 1.54 -18.85
CA LEU A 521 28.61 2.60 -18.55
C LEU A 521 30.01 2.10 -18.91
N THR A 522 30.80 2.92 -19.59
CA THR A 522 32.23 2.66 -19.77
C THR A 522 33.01 3.50 -18.76
N VAL A 523 33.82 2.86 -17.91
CA VAL A 523 34.66 3.56 -16.93
C VAL A 523 36.11 3.47 -17.36
N GLU A 524 36.76 4.62 -17.56
CA GLU A 524 38.20 4.71 -17.76
C GLU A 524 38.89 4.85 -16.41
N MET A 525 39.86 3.98 -16.13
CA MET A 525 40.61 4.05 -14.89
C MET A 525 41.84 4.94 -15.08
N SER A 526 41.96 5.97 -14.24
CA SER A 526 43.20 6.72 -14.09
C SER A 526 44.01 6.10 -12.96
N ALA A 527 45.33 5.92 -13.14
CA ALA A 527 46.18 5.48 -12.04
C ALA A 527 46.01 6.40 -10.82
N ALA A 528 45.90 5.80 -9.63
CA ALA A 528 45.95 6.55 -8.39
C ALA A 528 47.28 7.35 -8.34
N PRO A 529 47.24 8.63 -7.92
CA PRO A 529 48.44 9.48 -7.86
C PRO A 529 49.54 8.94 -6.92
#